data_AF-A0A161XC63-F1
#
_entry.id   AF-A0A161XC63-F1
#
_cell.length_a   1.000
_cell.length_b   1.000
_cell.length_c   1.000
_cell.angle_alpha   90.00
_cell.angle_beta   90.00
_cell.angle_gamma   90.00
#
_symmetry.space_group_name_H-M   'P 1'
#
loop_
_entity.id
_entity.type
_entity.pdbx_description
1 polymer ?
#
loop_
_entity_poly.entity_id
_entity_poly.type
_entity_poly.pdbx_seq_one_letter_code
_entity_poly.pdbx_strand_id
1 'polypeptide(L)' 'MDGRGAWRDNIFIERFWRTTKYEEVYLKAYDSVPEARKAIGKFIAFYNQKRPHSSLDRNTPDQAYCKHPQPITQAAA' A
#
# COMPACT_ATOMS: atom_id res chain seq x y z
N MET A 1 -11.25 11.72 23.82
CA MET A 1 -10.07 11.23 23.08
C MET A 1 -10.53 10.92 21.67
N ASP A 2 -9.94 11.61 20.71
CA ASP A 2 -10.33 11.71 19.29
C ASP A 2 -9.81 10.56 18.41
N GLY A 3 -9.26 9.50 19.01
CA GLY A 3 -8.89 8.25 18.30
C GLY A 3 -7.75 8.39 17.29
N ARG A 4 -7.18 9.59 17.13
CA ARG A 4 -6.10 9.87 16.17
C ARG A 4 -4.82 9.17 16.57
N GLY A 5 -4.21 8.44 15.64
CA GLY A 5 -2.97 7.70 15.89
C GLY A 5 -3.21 6.35 16.57
N ALA A 6 -4.43 5.81 16.50
CA ALA A 6 -4.71 4.46 16.96
C ALA A 6 -3.98 3.45 16.05
N TRP A 7 -3.55 2.34 16.64
CA TRP A 7 -2.90 1.24 15.89
C TRP A 7 -3.72 0.76 14.69
N ARG A 8 -5.06 0.88 14.75
CA ARG A 8 -5.98 0.52 13.67
C ARG A 8 -5.79 1.33 12.39
N ASP A 9 -5.44 2.61 12.53
CA ASP A 9 -5.22 3.50 11.39
C ASP A 9 -3.96 3.08 10.60
N ASN A 10 -3.00 2.45 11.28
CA ASN A 10 -1.72 2.03 10.69
C ASN A 10 -1.73 0.62 10.09
N ILE A 11 -2.72 -0.22 10.41
CA ILE A 11 -2.76 -1.64 9.96
C ILE A 11 -2.63 -1.77 8.43
N PHE A 12 -3.31 -0.89 7.68
CA PHE A 12 -3.31 -0.95 6.23
C PHE A 12 -1.92 -0.68 5.65
N ILE A 13 -1.26 0.38 6.13
CA ILE A 13 0.05 0.76 5.63
C ILE A 13 1.15 -0.20 6.10
N GLU A 14 1.04 -0.76 7.31
CA GLU A 14 1.94 -1.81 7.80
C GLU A 14 1.87 -3.08 6.95
N ARG A 15 0.64 -3.54 6.63
CA ARG A 15 0.45 -4.72 5.78
C ARG A 15 0.98 -4.49 4.37
N PHE A 16 0.77 -3.30 3.82
CA PHE A 16 1.33 -2.89 2.55
C PHE A 16 2.87 -2.96 2.58
N TRP A 17 3.50 -2.31 3.56
CA TRP A 17 4.96 -2.31 3.65
C TRP A 17 5.57 -3.68 3.92
N ARG A 18 4.90 -4.54 4.69
CA ARG A 18 5.32 -5.93 4.84
C ARG A 18 5.33 -6.63 3.49
N THR A 19 4.27 -6.52 2.70
CA THR A 19 4.19 -7.17 1.39
C THR A 19 5.28 -6.65 0.44
N THR A 20 5.43 -5.32 0.33
CA THR A 20 6.46 -4.69 -0.52
C THR A 20 7.86 -5.12 -0.14
N LYS A 21 8.17 -5.21 1.16
CA LYS A 21 9.51 -5.64 1.59
C LYS A 21 9.79 -7.09 1.20
N TYR A 22 8.85 -7.99 1.44
CA TYR A 22 9.07 -9.43 1.23
C TYR A 22 8.96 -9.86 -0.24
N GLU A 23 8.08 -9.25 -1.03
CA GLU A 23 7.84 -9.66 -2.41
C GLU A 23 8.69 -8.88 -3.44
N GLU A 24 9.26 -7.73 -3.07
CA GLU A 24 10.01 -6.87 -4.00
C GLU A 24 11.41 -6.53 -3.47
N VAL A 25 11.53 -5.93 -2.29
CA VAL A 25 12.80 -5.35 -1.82
C VAL A 25 13.80 -6.42 -1.37
N TYR A 26 13.37 -7.40 -0.56
CA TYR A 26 14.28 -8.41 0.00
C TYR A 26 14.75 -9.45 -1.03
N LEU A 27 14.06 -9.56 -2.16
CA LEU A 27 14.41 -10.49 -3.23
C LEU A 27 15.38 -9.90 -4.26
N LYS A 28 15.67 -8.59 -4.18
CA LYS A 28 16.41 -7.87 -5.21
C LYS A 28 17.63 -7.16 -4.65
N ALA A 29 18.74 -7.34 -5.33
CA ALA A 29 19.89 -6.45 -5.21
C ALA A 29 19.76 -5.38 -6.28
N TYR A 30 19.42 -4.15 -5.88
CA TYR A 30 19.38 -3.03 -6.82
C TYR A 30 20.79 -2.46 -7.00
N ASP A 31 21.19 -2.21 -8.24
CA ASP A 31 22.50 -1.64 -8.56
C ASP A 31 22.57 -0.14 -8.24
N SER A 32 21.40 0.52 -8.20
CA SER A 32 21.32 1.95 -7.94
C SER A 32 19.97 2.39 -7.35
N VAL A 33 19.95 3.56 -6.69
CA VAL A 33 18.72 4.16 -6.17
C VAL A 33 17.68 4.46 -7.27
N PRO A 34 18.04 5.00 -8.45
CA PRO A 34 17.08 5.19 -9.54
C PRO A 34 16.42 3.90 -10.01
N GLU A 35 17.18 2.81 -10.06
CA GLU A 35 16.67 1.48 -10.40
C GLU A 35 15.68 0.98 -9.34
N ALA A 36 16.08 1.04 -8.06
CA ALA A 36 15.21 0.67 -6.95
C ALA A 36 13.89 1.46 -6.99
N ARG A 37 13.95 2.78 -7.22
CA ARG A 37 12.76 3.63 -7.33
C ARG A 37 11.84 3.20 -8.48
N LYS A 38 12.41 2.85 -9.64
CA LYS A 38 11.63 2.37 -10.79
C LYS A 38 11.00 1.00 -10.53
N ALA A 39 11.74 0.09 -9.92
CA ALA A 39 11.27 -1.26 -9.61
C ALA A 39 10.17 -1.25 -8.54
N ILE A 40 10.40 -0.55 -7.43
CA ILE A 40 9.41 -0.35 -6.37
C ILE A 40 8.17 0.36 -6.93
N GLY A 41 8.34 1.41 -7.74
CA GLY A 41 7.21 2.09 -8.38
C GLY A 41 6.35 1.17 -9.25
N LYS A 42 6.98 0.28 -10.03
CA LYS A 42 6.27 -0.75 -10.80
C LYS A 42 5.53 -1.74 -9.88
N PHE A 43 6.15 -2.17 -8.79
CA PHE A 43 5.52 -3.08 -7.83
C PHE A 43 4.28 -2.44 -7.18
N ILE A 44 4.37 -1.17 -6.78
CA ILE A 44 3.24 -0.44 -6.21
C ILE A 44 2.08 -0.34 -7.21
N ALA A 45 2.38 0.00 -8.48
CA ALA A 45 1.36 0.03 -9.53
C ALA A 45 0.70 -1.35 -9.71
N PHE A 46 1.48 -2.44 -9.70
CA PHE A 46 0.96 -3.81 -9.75
C PHE A 46 0.06 -4.13 -8.54
N TYR A 47 0.51 -3.80 -7.33
CA TYR A 47 -0.23 -4.06 -6.08
C TYR A 47 -1.60 -3.36 -6.08
N ASN A 48 -1.66 -2.12 -6.58
CA ASN A 48 -2.85 -1.27 -6.59
C ASN A 48 -3.81 -1.57 -7.75
N GLN A 49 -3.30 -1.90 -8.93
CA GLN A 49 -4.11 -2.01 -10.15
C GLN A 49 -4.41 -3.43 -10.58
N LYS A 50 -3.57 -4.41 -10.22
CA LYS A 50 -3.60 -5.74 -10.81
C LYS A 50 -3.75 -6.88 -9.81
N ARG A 51 -3.28 -6.72 -8.57
CA ARG A 51 -3.31 -7.76 -7.54
C ARG A 51 -4.69 -7.82 -6.86
N PRO A 52 -5.44 -8.93 -6.98
CA PRO A 52 -6.65 -9.15 -6.18
C PRO A 52 -6.27 -9.36 -4.70
N HIS A 53 -7.01 -8.78 -3.77
CA HIS A 53 -6.79 -9.00 -2.33
C HIS A 53 -7.99 -9.69 -1.71
N SER A 54 -7.75 -10.76 -0.94
CA SER A 54 -8.81 -11.52 -0.28
C SER A 54 -9.59 -10.68 0.74
N SER A 55 -8.94 -9.71 1.38
CA SER A 55 -9.59 -8.76 2.29
C SER A 55 -10.46 -7.71 1.57
N LEU A 56 -10.42 -7.67 0.24
CA LEU A 56 -11.18 -6.74 -0.60
C LEU A 56 -12.12 -7.50 -1.55
N ASP A 57 -12.59 -8.68 -1.15
CA ASP A 57 -13.45 -9.55 -1.99
C ASP A 57 -12.86 -9.85 -3.38
N ARG A 58 -11.54 -10.04 -3.44
CA ARG A 58 -10.76 -10.22 -4.68
C ARG A 58 -10.80 -9.02 -5.64
N ASN A 59 -11.14 -7.83 -5.15
CA ASN A 59 -10.90 -6.59 -5.86
C ASN A 59 -9.47 -6.09 -5.63
N THR A 60 -9.02 -5.21 -6.51
CA THR A 60 -7.76 -4.46 -6.34
C THR A 60 -7.99 -3.22 -5.47
N PRO A 61 -6.94 -2.64 -4.86
CA PRO A 61 -7.07 -1.42 -4.07
C PRO A 61 -7.69 -0.27 -4.87
N ASP A 62 -7.33 -0.11 -6.14
CA ASP A 62 -7.93 0.94 -7.00
C ASP A 62 -9.44 0.70 -7.20
N GLN A 63 -9.86 -0.56 -7.37
CA GLN A 63 -11.29 -0.88 -7.50
C GLN A 63 -12.06 -0.59 -6.21
N ALA A 64 -11.47 -0.90 -5.05
CA ALA A 64 -12.11 -0.75 -3.75
C ALA A 64 -12.15 0.72 -3.26
N TYR A 65 -11.09 1.50 -3.51
CA TYR A 65 -10.89 2.81 -2.89
C TYR A 65 -10.86 3.99 -3.87
N CYS A 66 -10.53 3.80 -5.16
CA CYS A 66 -10.53 4.92 -6.11
C CYS A 66 -11.92 5.20 -6.72
N LYS A 67 -12.84 4.22 -6.68
CA LYS A 67 -14.25 4.44 -7.09
C LYS A 67 -15.07 5.18 -6.03
N HIS A 68 -14.65 5.10 -4.78
CA HIS A 68 -15.22 5.84 -3.65
C HIS A 68 -14.06 6.43 -2.87
N PRO A 69 -13.67 7.71 -3.12
CA PRO A 69 -12.64 8.33 -2.30
C PRO A 69 -13.12 8.27 -0.85
N GLN A 70 -12.53 7.35 -0.09
CA GLN A 70 -12.72 7.33 1.34
C GLN A 70 -12.14 8.65 1.82
N PRO A 71 -12.92 9.52 2.48
CA PRO A 71 -12.35 10.72 3.04
C PRO A 71 -11.23 10.24 3.97
N ILE A 72 -9.99 10.58 3.63
CA ILE A 72 -8.87 10.48 4.56
C ILE A 72 -9.35 11.31 5.74
N THR A 73 -9.72 10.67 6.84
CA THR A 73 -10.28 11.39 7.97
C THR A 73 -9.12 12.22 8.50
N GLN A 74 -9.07 13.48 8.07
CA GLN A 74 -8.02 14.40 8.46
C GLN A 74 -8.22 14.63 9.95
N ALA A 75 -7.25 14.11 10.68
CA ALA A 75 -7.10 14.29 12.09
C ALA A 75 -6.91 15.80 12.40
N ALA A 76 -7.99 16.53 12.68
CA ALA A 76 -8.06 18.00 12.81
C ALA A 76 -7.25 18.54 14.00
N ALA A 77 -6.09 19.14 13.72
CA ALA A 77 -5.12 19.77 14.65
C ALA A 77 -5.64 20.10 16.06
#